data_AF-A0A5M8T4A0-F1
#
_entry.id   AF-A0A5M8T4A0-F1
#
_cell.length_a   1.000
_cell.length_b   1.000
_cell.length_c   1.000
_cell.angle_alpha   90.00
_cell.angle_beta   90.00
_cell.angle_gamma   90.00
#
_symmetry.space_group_name_H-M   'P 1'
#
loop_
_entity.id
_entity.type
_entity.pdbx_description
1 polymer ?
#
loop_
_entity_poly.entity_id
_entity_poly.type
_entity_poly.pdbx_seq_one_letter_code
_entity_poly.pdbx_strand_id
1 'polypeptide(L)'
;MIAGLILAIAAFVYTFWPENSFASQRQKTRLDYLLERKEQLYENLRDLNFEYRAGKYPEEDYAAQRAVLESEAAQLLSEIDYLQQA
;
A
#
# COMPACT_ATOMS: atom_id res chain seq x y z
N MET A 1 -13.91 -51.89 3.95
CA MET A 1 -14.69 -50.73 4.44
C MET A 1 -13.86 -49.81 5.34
N ILE A 2 -13.14 -50.34 6.33
CA ILE A 2 -12.34 -49.55 7.29
C ILE A 2 -11.22 -48.74 6.58
N ALA A 3 -10.50 -49.36 5.63
CA ALA A 3 -9.44 -48.66 4.88
C ALA A 3 -9.96 -47.47 4.04
N GLY A 4 -11.18 -47.59 3.48
CA GLY A 4 -11.81 -46.50 2.74
C GLY A 4 -12.24 -45.35 3.64
N LEU A 5 -12.70 -45.66 4.86
CA LEU A 5 -13.04 -44.65 5.86
C LEU A 5 -11.79 -43.86 6.31
N ILE A 6 -10.67 -44.56 6.53
CA ILE A 6 -9.40 -43.92 6.92
C ILE A 6 -8.90 -43.00 5.80
N LEU A 7 -8.96 -43.45 4.54
CA LEU A 7 -8.59 -42.62 3.38
C LEU A 7 -9.48 -41.39 3.24
N ALA A 8 -10.80 -41.55 3.44
CA ALA A 8 -11.74 -40.44 3.39
C ALA A 8 -11.47 -39.42 4.50
N ILE A 9 -11.19 -39.88 5.73
CA ILE A 9 -10.83 -39.00 6.84
C ILE A 9 -9.49 -38.31 6.58
N ALA A 10 -8.49 -39.01 6.06
CA ALA A 10 -7.20 -38.43 5.71
C ALA A 10 -7.32 -37.37 4.60
N ALA A 11 -8.12 -37.64 3.56
CA ALA A 11 -8.39 -36.67 2.49
C ALA A 11 -9.18 -35.45 3.02
N PHE A 12 -10.15 -35.68 3.92
CA PHE A 12 -10.89 -34.62 4.56
C PHE A 12 -9.97 -33.75 5.42
N VAL A 13 -9.12 -34.36 6.23
CA VAL A 13 -8.12 -33.68 7.06
C VAL A 13 -7.07 -32.97 6.20
N TYR A 14 -6.70 -33.49 5.03
CA TYR A 14 -5.76 -32.84 4.11
C TYR A 14 -6.40 -31.63 3.40
N THR A 15 -7.65 -31.75 2.94
CA THR A 15 -8.41 -30.64 2.32
C THR A 15 -8.76 -29.54 3.32
N PHE A 16 -9.16 -29.93 4.53
CA PHE A 16 -9.45 -29.00 5.62
C PHE A 16 -8.23 -28.70 6.47
N TRP A 17 -7.04 -29.24 6.14
CA TRP A 17 -5.81 -28.77 6.75
C TRP A 17 -5.72 -27.33 6.30
N PRO A 18 -5.79 -26.35 7.21
CA PRO A 18 -5.53 -24.98 6.83
C PRO A 18 -4.06 -25.01 6.45
N GLU A 19 -3.77 -25.13 5.16
CA GLU A 19 -2.46 -24.90 4.58
C GLU A 19 -2.16 -23.47 4.95
N ASN A 20 -1.48 -23.36 6.09
CA ASN A 20 -1.10 -22.18 6.83
C ASN A 20 -1.45 -20.92 6.04
N SER A 21 -2.75 -20.59 6.00
CA SER A 21 -3.24 -19.42 5.29
C SER A 21 -3.03 -18.20 6.19
N PHE A 22 -1.93 -18.23 6.93
CA PHE A 22 -0.92 -17.20 6.93
C PHE A 22 -0.44 -16.86 5.49
N ALA A 23 -1.36 -16.72 4.51
CA ALA A 23 -1.44 -15.45 3.82
C ALA A 23 -1.48 -14.47 4.96
N SER A 24 -0.29 -14.03 5.34
CA SER A 24 -0.11 -13.19 6.49
C SER A 24 -1.09 -12.07 6.21
N GLN A 25 -2.14 -11.97 7.01
CA GLN A 25 -2.51 -10.66 7.48
C GLN A 25 -1.24 -10.14 8.18
N ARG A 26 -0.19 -9.82 7.40
CA ARG A 26 0.65 -8.70 7.65
C ARG A 26 -0.41 -7.62 7.71
N GLN A 27 -0.93 -7.38 8.92
CA GLN A 27 -1.55 -6.13 9.27
C GLN A 27 -0.66 -5.14 8.59
N LYS A 28 -1.13 -4.51 7.49
CA LYS A 28 -0.32 -3.56 6.73
C LYS A 28 0.28 -2.68 7.81
N THR A 29 1.60 -2.76 7.95
CA THR A 29 2.24 -2.06 9.05
C THR A 29 1.93 -0.60 8.81
N ARG A 30 1.86 0.22 9.86
CA ARG A 30 1.66 1.67 9.66
C ARG A 30 2.66 2.22 8.63
N LEU A 31 3.87 1.64 8.59
CA LEU A 31 4.87 1.85 7.56
C LEU A 31 4.41 1.52 6.12
N ASP A 32 3.79 0.36 5.88
CA ASP A 32 3.29 -0.03 4.55
C ASP A 32 2.25 0.97 4.03
N TYR A 33 1.33 1.41 4.90
CA TYR A 33 0.34 2.44 4.55
C TYR A 33 1.00 3.78 4.17
N LEU A 34 2.02 4.19 4.93
CA LEU A 34 2.73 5.44 4.63
C LEU A 34 3.53 5.36 3.34
N LEU A 35 4.12 4.19 3.03
CA LEU A 35 4.80 3.95 1.76
C LEU A 35 3.84 3.99 0.57
N GLU A 36 2.66 3.39 0.68
CA GLU A 36 1.62 3.49 -0.35
C GLU A 36 1.16 4.94 -0.55
N ARG A 37 0.96 5.68 0.55
CA ARG A 37 0.58 7.08 0.50
C ARG A 37 1.67 7.96 -0.12
N LYS A 38 2.94 7.60 0.08
CA LYS A 38 4.08 8.28 -0.55
C LYS A 38 3.97 8.12 -2.06
N GLU A 39 3.76 6.90 -2.53
CA GLU A 39 3.66 6.60 -3.96
C GLU A 39 2.50 7.35 -4.62
N GLN A 40 1.33 7.39 -3.97
CA GLN A 40 0.19 8.20 -4.43
C GLN A 40 0.53 9.70 -4.54
N LEU A 41 1.26 10.25 -3.58
CA LEU A 41 1.61 11.66 -3.57
C LEU A 41 2.62 12.02 -4.66
N TYR A 42 3.58 11.12 -4.96
CA TYR A 42 4.50 11.29 -6.09
C TYR A 42 3.77 11.20 -7.43
N GLU A 43 2.81 10.28 -7.59
CA GLU A 43 1.96 10.20 -8.78
C GLU A 43 1.17 11.50 -8.97
N ASN A 44 0.56 12.02 -7.90
CA ASN A 44 -0.17 13.30 -7.94
C ASN A 44 0.74 14.47 -8.35
N LEU A 45 1.97 14.53 -7.84
CA LEU A 45 2.95 15.54 -8.26
C LEU A 45 3.32 15.40 -9.74
N ARG A 46 3.49 14.18 -10.24
CA ARG A 46 3.81 13.92 -11.64
C ARG A 46 2.65 14.34 -12.54
N ASP A 47 1.44 13.96 -12.18
CA ASP A 47 0.23 14.28 -12.93
C ASP A 47 -0.02 15.79 -12.92
N LEU A 48 0.14 16.47 -11.78
CA LEU A 48 0.05 17.94 -11.70
C LEU A 48 1.06 18.63 -12.63
N ASN A 49 2.30 18.15 -12.69
CA ASN A 49 3.31 18.66 -13.62
C ASN A 49 2.93 18.41 -15.08
N PHE A 50 2.32 17.26 -15.37
CA PHE A 50 1.84 16.94 -16.71
C PHE A 50 0.68 17.84 -17.12
N GLU A 51 -0.31 18.04 -16.25
CA GLU A 51 -1.45 18.92 -16.52
C GLU A 51 -1.03 20.39 -16.67
N TYR A 52 -0.06 20.85 -15.89
CA TYR A 52 0.54 22.18 -16.06
C TYR A 52 1.21 22.33 -17.43
N ARG A 53 2.04 21.35 -17.84
CA ARG A 53 2.67 21.35 -19.18
C ARG A 53 1.65 21.24 -20.31
N ALA A 54 0.49 20.63 -20.06
CA ALA A 54 -0.62 20.57 -21.00
C ALA A 54 -1.42 21.89 -21.08
N GLY A 55 -1.09 22.89 -20.25
CA GLY A 55 -1.74 24.20 -20.23
C GLY A 55 -3.11 24.21 -19.55
N LYS A 56 -3.43 23.19 -18.73
CA LYS A 56 -4.72 23.09 -18.02
C LYS A 56 -4.85 24.07 -16.86
N TYR A 57 -3.72 24.49 -16.26
CA TYR A 57 -3.71 25.37 -15.09
C TYR A 57 -2.81 26.59 -15.31
N PRO A 58 -3.19 27.76 -14.79
CA PRO A 58 -2.30 28.90 -14.67
C PRO A 58 -1.17 28.62 -13.66
N GLU A 59 -0.05 29.31 -13.81
CA GLU A 59 1.17 29.09 -13.01
C GLU A 59 0.93 29.31 -11.51
N GLU A 60 0.06 30.26 -11.14
CA GLU A 60 -0.30 30.54 -9.74
C GLU A 60 -0.99 29.34 -9.07
N ASP A 61 -1.96 28.72 -9.75
CA ASP A 61 -2.67 27.54 -9.25
C ASP A 61 -1.77 26.31 -9.20
N TYR A 62 -0.87 26.16 -10.18
CA TYR A 62 0.14 25.11 -10.18
C TYR A 62 1.10 25.25 -9.00
N ALA A 63 1.63 26.45 -8.76
CA ALA A 63 2.56 26.71 -7.68
C ALA A 63 1.91 26.48 -6.31
N ALA A 64 0.67 26.91 -6.13
CA ALA A 64 -0.10 26.68 -4.91
C ALA A 64 -0.34 25.18 -4.66
N GLN A 65 -0.83 24.44 -5.65
CA GLN A 65 -1.07 23.00 -5.50
C GLN A 65 0.22 22.20 -5.28
N ARG A 66 1.29 22.57 -5.98
CA ARG A 66 2.59 21.94 -5.83
C ARG A 66 3.16 22.17 -4.43
N ALA A 67 3.05 23.37 -3.88
CA ALA A 67 3.51 23.67 -2.52
C ALA A 67 2.76 22.84 -1.45
N VAL A 68 1.45 22.63 -1.64
CA VAL A 68 0.66 21.76 -0.75
C VAL A 68 1.15 20.32 -0.82
N LEU A 69 1.29 19.76 -2.02
CA LEU A 69 1.77 18.38 -2.21
C LEU A 69 3.20 18.18 -1.69
N GLU A 70 4.09 19.16 -1.89
CA GLU A 70 5.46 19.13 -1.36
C GLU A 70 5.48 19.18 0.18
N SER A 71 4.62 19.99 0.80
CA SER A 71 4.46 20.03 2.26
C SER A 71 3.95 18.69 2.81
N GLU A 72 2.94 18.10 2.18
CA GLU A 72 2.44 16.78 2.55
C GLU A 72 3.53 15.71 2.41
N ALA A 73 4.38 15.80 1.37
CA ALA A 73 5.47 14.86 1.14
C ALA A 73 6.53 14.94 2.23
N ALA A 74 6.88 16.17 2.65
CA ALA A 74 7.83 16.39 3.73
C ALA A 74 7.32 15.81 5.06
N GLN A 75 6.05 16.05 5.40
CA GLN A 75 5.43 15.50 6.61
C GLN A 75 5.40 13.97 6.57
N LEU A 76 4.98 13.39 5.44
CA LEU A 76 4.88 11.94 5.28
C LEU A 76 6.25 11.26 5.36
N LEU A 77 7.28 11.82 4.73
CA LEU A 77 8.65 11.31 4.80
C LEU A 77 9.20 11.35 6.22
N SER A 78 8.90 12.41 6.98
CA SER A 78 9.29 12.50 8.40
C SER A 78 8.61 11.43 9.25
N GLU A 79 7.33 11.13 9.01
CA GLU A 79 6.61 10.07 9.74
C GLU A 79 7.17 8.68 9.39
N ILE A 80 7.52 8.46 8.12
CA ILE A 80 8.17 7.23 7.66
C ILE A 80 9.52 7.06 8.35
N ASP A 81 10.38 8.08 8.34
CA ASP A 81 11.71 8.04 8.95
C ASP A 81 11.64 7.73 10.46
N TYR A 82 10.73 8.41 11.17
CA TYR A 82 10.46 8.14 12.59
C TYR A 82 10.06 6.68 12.86
N LEU A 83 9.18 6.11 12.04
CA LEU A 83 8.74 4.72 12.20
C LEU A 83 9.76 3.69 11.71
N GLN A 84 10.70 4.07 10.85
CA GLN A 84 11.80 3.20 10.42
C GLN A 84 12.95 3.16 11.43
N GLN A 85 13.14 4.23 12.21
CA GLN A 85 14.18 4.31 13.24
C GLN A 85 13.72 3.84 14.64
N ALA A 86 12.42 3.82 14.91
CA ALA A 86 11.81 3.30 16.14
C ALA A 86 11.80 1.76 16.20
#